data_AF-O25939-F1
#
_entry.id   AF-O25939-F1
#
_cell.length_a   1.000
_cell.length_b   1.000
_cell.length_c   1.000
_cell.angle_alpha   90.00
_cell.angle_beta   90.00
_cell.angle_gamma   90.00
#
_symmetry.space_group_name_H-M   'P 1'
#
loop_
_entity.id
_entity.type
_entity.pdbx_description
1 polymer ?
#
loop_
_entity_poly.entity_id
_entity_poly.type
_entity_poly.pdbx_seq_one_letter_code
_entity_poly.pdbx_strand_id
1 'polypeptide(L)' 'MMTEETYEAYLDTNIKQLEEVRNQKLNKALELCKQSGLFLRKFDGKNFSFECDEPNRSKP' A
#
# COMPACT_ATOMS: atom_id res chain seq x y z
N MET A 1 -3.30 30.56 -17.91
CA MET A 1 -2.93 30.25 -16.52
C MET A 1 -4.05 29.41 -15.93
N MET A 2 -3.74 28.34 -15.21
CA MET A 2 -4.76 27.58 -14.48
C MET A 2 -5.33 28.44 -13.36
N THR A 3 -6.62 28.29 -13.08
CA THR A 3 -7.23 28.85 -11.86
C THR A 3 -6.85 27.99 -10.65
N GLU A 4 -6.95 28.54 -9.46
CA GLU A 4 -6.73 27.80 -8.20
C GLU A 4 -7.56 26.51 -8.15
N GLU A 5 -8.85 26.58 -8.48
CA GLU A 5 -9.76 25.43 -8.56
C GLU A 5 -9.26 24.32 -9.51
N THR A 6 -8.77 24.69 -10.70
CA THR A 6 -8.24 23.70 -11.66
C THR A 6 -6.94 23.05 -11.17
N TYR A 7 -6.11 23.78 -10.42
CA TYR A 7 -4.88 23.26 -9.84
C TYR A 7 -5.17 22.30 -8.68
N GLU A 8 -6.13 22.64 -7.82
CA GLU A 8 -6.59 21.76 -6.74
C GLU A 8 -7.21 20.47 -7.29
N ALA A 9 -8.08 20.56 -8.30
CA ALA A 9 -8.66 19.39 -8.94
C ALA A 9 -7.60 18.47 -9.59
N TYR A 10 -6.56 19.05 -10.19
CA TYR A 10 -5.42 18.32 -10.73
C TYR A 10 -4.64 17.60 -9.62
N LEU A 11 -4.36 18.27 -8.50
CA LEU A 11 -3.67 17.66 -7.35
C LEU A 11 -4.50 16.52 -6.75
N ASP A 12 -5.80 16.71 -6.51
CA ASP A 12 -6.70 15.69 -5.98
C ASP A 12 -6.75 14.44 -6.88
N THR A 13 -6.83 14.65 -8.20
CA THR A 13 -6.81 13.55 -9.17
C THR A 13 -5.50 12.74 -9.10
N ASN A 14 -4.36 13.43 -9.00
CA ASN A 14 -3.06 12.75 -8.89
C ASN A 14 -2.91 12.01 -7.54
N ILE A 15 -3.41 12.59 -6.44
CA ILE A 15 -3.40 11.96 -5.13
C ILE A 15 -4.21 10.66 -5.15
N LYS A 16 -5.43 10.69 -5.73
CA LYS A 16 -6.28 9.49 -5.87
C LYS A 16 -5.60 8.38 -6.66
N GLN A 17 -4.96 8.71 -7.79
CA GLN A 17 -4.23 7.72 -8.58
C GLN A 17 -3.06 7.11 -7.80
N LEU A 18 -2.34 7.91 -7.02
CA LEU A 18 -1.25 7.42 -6.17
C LEU A 18 -1.77 6.51 -5.04
N GLU A 19 -2.91 6.84 -4.44
CA GLU A 19 -3.57 5.99 -3.44
C GLU A 19 -4.04 4.66 -4.02
N GLU A 20 -4.64 4.66 -5.21
CA GLU A 20 -5.03 3.44 -5.91
C GLU A 20 -3.83 2.52 -6.16
N VAL A 21 -2.74 3.07 -6.71
CA VAL A 21 -1.50 2.31 -6.95
C VAL A 21 -0.91 1.79 -5.63
N ARG A 22 -0.92 2.60 -4.57
CA ARG A 22 -0.46 2.18 -3.24
C ARG A 22 -1.30 1.05 -2.69
N ASN A 23 -2.62 1.09 -2.84
CA ASN A 23 -3.55 0.08 -2.37
C ASN A 23 -3.40 -1.23 -3.15
N GLN A 24 -3.24 -1.17 -4.47
CA GLN A 24 -2.93 -2.34 -5.29
C GLN A 24 -1.64 -3.02 -4.83
N LYS A 25 -0.59 -2.22 -4.59
CA LYS A 25 0.69 -2.71 -4.07
C LYS A 25 0.54 -3.33 -2.67
N LEU A 26 -0.21 -2.68 -1.76
CA LEU A 26 -0.45 -3.20 -0.42
C LEU A 26 -1.18 -4.55 -0.47
N ASN A 27 -2.24 -4.65 -1.27
CA ASN A 27 -2.99 -5.88 -1.47
C ASN A 27 -2.10 -6.99 -2.02
N LYS A 28 -1.18 -6.67 -2.93
CA LYS A 28 -0.23 -7.65 -3.44
C LYS A 28 0.74 -8.14 -2.36
N ALA A 29 1.27 -7.24 -1.53
CA ALA A 29 2.13 -7.60 -0.41
C ALA A 29 1.40 -8.50 0.61
N LEU A 30 0.14 -8.18 0.92
CA LEU A 30 -0.73 -9.01 1.77
C LEU A 30 -0.92 -10.43 1.19
N GLU A 31 -1.21 -10.52 -0.11
CA GLU A 31 -1.38 -11.79 -0.81
C GLU A 31 -0.10 -12.64 -0.72
N LEU A 32 1.07 -12.05 -0.96
CA LEU A 32 2.37 -12.73 -0.92
C LEU A 32 2.70 -13.26 0.48
N CYS A 33 2.46 -12.46 1.53
CA CYS A 33 2.64 -12.95 2.91
C CYS A 33 1.70 -14.10 3.23
N LYS A 34 0.41 -13.97 2.85
CA LYS A 34 -0.60 -15.00 3.09
C LYS A 34 -0.30 -16.31 2.38
N GLN A 35 0.19 -16.26 1.15
CA GLN A 35 0.65 -17.45 0.40
C GLN A 35 1.78 -18.19 1.10
N SER A 36 2.61 -17.46 1.85
CA SER A 36 3.68 -18.02 2.67
C SER A 36 3.23 -18.49 4.06
N GLY A 37 1.93 -18.37 4.39
CA GLY A 37 1.41 -18.65 5.72
C GLY A 37 1.81 -17.63 6.80
N LEU A 38 2.27 -16.45 6.36
CA LEU A 38 2.71 -15.34 7.19
C LEU A 38 1.68 -14.20 7.15
N PHE A 39 1.81 -13.22 8.03
CA PHE A 39 1.05 -11.97 7.95
C PHE A 39 1.97 -10.80 7.59
N LEU A 40 1.41 -9.78 6.93
CA LEU A 40 2.16 -8.58 6.58
C LEU A 40 2.43 -7.73 7.84
N ARG A 41 3.71 -7.51 8.15
CA ARG A 41 4.14 -6.70 9.30
C ARG A 41 4.44 -5.26 8.93
N LYS A 42 5.14 -5.07 7.81
CA LYS A 42 5.53 -3.74 7.33
C LYS A 42 5.33 -3.65 5.83
N PHE A 43 4.98 -2.46 5.37
CA PHE A 43 4.83 -2.15 3.97
C PHE A 43 5.27 -0.72 3.68
N ASP A 44 6.22 -0.57 2.75
CA ASP A 44 6.64 0.68 2.14
C ASP A 44 6.16 0.72 0.69
N GLY A 45 5.12 1.51 0.42
CA GLY A 45 4.54 1.66 -0.91
C GLY A 45 5.43 2.43 -1.91
N LYS A 46 6.39 3.24 -1.43
CA LYS A 46 7.27 4.04 -2.28
C LYS A 46 8.22 3.13 -3.07
N ASN A 47 8.87 2.21 -2.38
CA ASN A 47 9.83 1.27 -2.99
C ASN A 47 9.24 -0.12 -3.26
N PHE A 48 7.97 -0.35 -2.90
CA PHE A 48 7.37 -1.70 -2.90
C PHE A 48 8.21 -2.69 -2.08
N SER A 49 8.53 -2.29 -0.85
CA SER A 49 9.22 -3.15 0.11
C SER A 49 8.25 -3.59 1.18
N PHE A 50 8.35 -4.83 1.64
CA PHE A 50 7.50 -5.35 2.70
C PHE A 50 8.20 -6.44 3.51
N GLU A 51 7.73 -6.61 4.74
CA GLU A 51 8.17 -7.66 5.64
C GLU A 51 6.95 -8.48 6.06
N CYS A 52 7.07 -9.79 5.98
CA CYS A 52 6.09 -10.73 6.55
C CYS A 52 6.63 -11.24 7.89
N ASP A 53 5.73 -11.56 8.81
CA ASP A 53 6.08 -12.17 10.10
C ASP A 53 5.26 -13.42 10.34
N GLU A 54 5.81 -14.34 11.14
CA GLU A 54 5.10 -15.55 11.51
C GLU A 54 3.90 -15.17 12.37
N PRO A 55 2.70 -15.72 12.11
CA PRO A 55 1.58 -15.55 13.04
C PRO A 55 2.08 -15.92 14.43
N ASN A 56 1.75 -15.11 15.44
CA ASN A 56 2.07 -15.42 16.82
C ASN A 56 1.52 -16.80 17.14
N ARG A 57 2.34 -17.83 16.94
CA ARG A 57 2.11 -19.16 17.47
C ARG A 57 2.42 -18.96 18.93
N SER A 58 1.42 -18.54 19.71
CA SER A 58 1.44 -18.72 21.14
C SER A 58 1.90 -20.16 21.34
N LYS A 59 3.16 -20.33 21.76
CA LYS A 59 3.65 -21.64 22.14
C LYS A 59 2.69 -22.13 23.23
N PRO A 60 2.15 -23.35 23.13
CA PRO A 60 1.41 -23.97 24.22
C PRO A 60 2.21 -23.95 25.52
#